data_AF-A0A2N5N9X3-F1
#
_entry.id   AF-A0A2N5N9X3-F1
#
_cell.length_a   1.000
_cell.length_b   1.000
_cell.length_c   1.000
_cell.angle_alpha   90.00
_cell.angle_beta   90.00
_cell.angle_gamma   90.00
#
_symmetry.space_group_name_H-M   'P 1'
#
loop_
_entity.id
_entity.type
_entity.pdbx_description
1 polymer ?
#
loop_
_entity_poly.entity_id
_entity_poly.type
_entity_poly.pdbx_seq_one_letter_code
_entity_poly.pdbx_strand_id
1 'polypeptide(L)' 'MAIDKRGRLNEEIFTYKRTKNNGIFLYWNGKHVKTLAGKASDRFLSAIAGQDHKGTQLVMAKLTGNFKHGNEKDDKSSH' A
#
# COMPACT_ATOMS: atom_id res chain seq x y z
N MET A 1 -21.30 13.46 16.97
CA MET A 1 -19.92 12.92 17.06
C MET A 1 -18.99 13.97 16.48
N ALA A 2 -18.31 14.76 17.34
CA ALA A 2 -17.49 15.90 16.94
C ALA A 2 -16.02 15.51 17.02
N ILE A 3 -15.32 15.69 15.90
CA ILE A 3 -13.95 15.23 15.63
C ILE A 3 -12.98 16.15 16.38
N ASP A 4 -12.01 15.57 17.09
CA ASP A 4 -11.25 16.22 18.16
C ASP A 4 -10.15 17.17 17.66
N LYS A 5 -10.06 18.35 18.30
CA LYS A 5 -9.20 19.50 17.99
C LYS A 5 -7.67 19.28 18.10
N ARG A 6 -7.17 18.04 18.23
CA ARG A 6 -5.72 17.71 18.23
C ARG A 6 -5.39 16.35 17.58
N GLY A 7 -6.27 15.84 16.71
CA GLY A 7 -6.09 14.56 16.00
C GLY A 7 -5.01 14.61 14.92
N ARG A 8 -3.74 14.77 15.32
CA ARG A 8 -2.61 14.37 14.48
C ARG A 8 -2.79 12.89 14.20
N LEU A 9 -3.35 12.60 13.04
CA LEU A 9 -3.05 11.46 12.21
C LEU A 9 -2.53 10.27 13.04
N ASN A 10 -3.44 9.45 13.54
CA ASN A 10 -3.14 8.02 13.59
C ASN A 10 -3.12 7.58 12.13
N GLU A 11 -1.94 7.82 11.57
CA GLU A 11 -1.66 8.34 10.24
C GLU A 11 -1.77 7.24 9.18
N GLU A 12 -2.99 6.86 8.80
CA GLU A 12 -3.21 6.07 7.58
C GLU A 12 -2.83 6.91 6.35
N ILE A 13 -1.52 7.10 6.14
CA ILE A 13 -1.03 7.89 5.01
C ILE A 13 -1.36 7.20 3.71
N PHE A 14 -1.26 5.87 3.68
CA PHE A 14 -1.59 5.06 2.52
C PHE A 14 -2.88 4.29 2.75
N THR A 15 -3.80 4.42 1.81
CA THR A 15 -5.04 3.65 1.78
C THR A 15 -5.19 2.97 0.42
N TYR A 16 -5.92 1.87 0.38
CA TYR A 16 -6.18 1.16 -0.88
C TYR A 16 -7.67 0.85 -1.05
N LYS A 17 -8.12 0.82 -2.30
CA LYS A 17 -9.50 0.47 -2.66
C LYS A 17 -9.51 -0.56 -3.77
N ARG A 18 -10.19 -1.68 -3.53
CA ARG A 18 -10.43 -2.71 -4.55
C ARG A 18 -11.55 -2.28 -5.49
N THR A 19 -11.39 -2.59 -6.77
CA THR A 19 -12.37 -2.33 -7.82
C THR A 19 -13.08 -3.63 -8.22
N LYS A 20 -14.23 -3.50 -8.90
CA LYS A 20 -14.94 -4.67 -9.48
C LYS A 20 -14.12 -5.41 -10.55
N ASN A 21 -13.15 -4.75 -11.18
CA ASN A 21 -12.31 -5.34 -12.24
C ASN A 21 -10.99 -5.91 -11.70
N ASN A 22 -10.98 -6.36 -10.44
CA ASN A 22 -9.78 -6.86 -9.75
C ASN A 22 -8.59 -5.88 -9.70
N GLY A 23 -8.83 -4.60 -9.99
CA GLY A 23 -7.86 -3.52 -9.82
C GLY A 23 -7.83 -3.00 -8.38
N ILE A 24 -6.73 -2.35 -8.00
CA ILE A 24 -6.53 -1.72 -6.70
C ILE A 24 -6.04 -0.29 -6.91
N PHE A 25 -6.75 0.67 -6.33
CA PHE A 25 -6.34 2.07 -6.28
C PHE A 25 -5.65 2.35 -4.96
N LEU A 26 -4.42 2.83 -5.02
CA LEU A 26 -3.65 3.35 -3.88
C LEU A 26 -3.83 4.86 -3.78
N TYR A 27 -4.10 5.32 -2.57
CA TYR A 27 -4.23 6.73 -2.23
C TYR A 27 -3.21 7.08 -1.16
N TRP A 28 -2.58 8.24 -1.32
CA TRP A 28 -1.68 8.84 -0.35
C TRP A 28 -2.30 10.14 0.17
N ASN A 29 -2.58 10.20 1.46
CA ASN A 29 -3.23 11.36 2.11
C ASN A 29 -4.52 11.80 1.37
N GLY A 30 -5.34 10.82 0.96
CA GLY A 30 -6.56 11.04 0.18
C GLY A 30 -6.37 11.33 -1.32
N LYS A 31 -5.14 11.45 -1.81
CA LYS A 31 -4.84 11.66 -3.24
C LYS A 31 -4.54 10.34 -3.93
N HIS A 32 -5.19 10.07 -5.05
CA HIS A 32 -4.88 8.88 -5.85
C HIS A 32 -3.45 8.98 -6.41
N VAL A 33 -2.61 8.00 -6.08
CA VAL A 33 -1.19 7.99 -6.48
C VAL A 33 -0.86 6.84 -7.43
N LYS A 34 -1.57 5.71 -7.34
CA LYS A 34 -1.25 4.55 -8.16
C LYS A 34 -2.44 3.61 -8.35
N THR A 35 -2.57 3.07 -9.55
CA THR A 35 -3.49 1.96 -9.84
C THR A 35 -2.69 0.68 -10.10
N LEU A 36 -3.06 -0.41 -9.43
CA LEU A 36 -2.57 -1.75 -9.68
C LEU A 36 -3.66 -2.55 -10.38
N ALA A 37 -3.32 -3.28 -11.44
CA ALA A 37 -4.26 -4.14 -12.15
C ALA A 37 -3.59 -5.45 -12.59
N GLY A 38 -4.40 -6.48 -12.82
CA GLY A 38 -3.93 -7.80 -13.25
C GLY A 38 -2.93 -8.41 -12.26
N LYS A 39 -1.74 -8.79 -12.76
CA LYS A 39 -0.69 -9.39 -11.94
C LYS A 39 -0.18 -8.45 -10.83
N ALA A 40 -0.27 -7.13 -11.01
CA ALA A 40 0.20 -6.18 -10.01
C ALA A 40 -0.74 -6.09 -8.79
N SER A 41 -2.06 -6.18 -9.01
CA SER A 41 -3.02 -6.19 -7.89
C SER A 41 -2.94 -7.49 -7.11
N ASP A 42 -2.78 -8.63 -7.79
CA ASP A 42 -2.59 -9.93 -7.16
C ASP A 42 -1.34 -9.97 -6.27
N ARG A 43 -0.18 -9.52 -6.79
CA ARG A 43 1.06 -9.41 -6.01
C ARG A 43 0.91 -8.52 -4.79
N PHE A 44 0.17 -7.42 -4.90
CA PHE A 44 -0.07 -6.54 -3.75
C PHE A 44 -0.94 -7.21 -2.69
N LEU A 45 -2.02 -7.87 -3.10
CA LEU A 45 -2.89 -8.61 -2.18
C LEU A 45 -2.13 -9.71 -1.44
N SER A 46 -1.27 -10.45 -2.15
CA SER A 46 -0.40 -11.46 -1.55
C SER A 46 0.64 -10.81 -0.61
N ALA A 47 1.20 -9.65 -0.96
CA ALA A 47 2.19 -8.96 -0.13
C ALA A 47 1.60 -8.40 1.17
N ILE A 48 0.31 -8.02 1.19
CA ILE A 48 -0.38 -7.57 2.41
C ILE A 48 -1.09 -8.72 3.15
N ALA A 49 -1.19 -9.91 2.54
CA ALA A 49 -1.84 -11.05 3.15
C ALA A 49 -1.05 -11.50 4.40
N GLY A 50 -1.70 -11.48 5.56
CA GLY A 50 -1.06 -11.79 6.84
C GLY A 50 -0.15 -10.69 7.40
N GLN A 51 -0.10 -9.52 6.75
CA GLN A 51 0.54 -8.34 7.33
C GLN A 51 -0.43 -7.61 8.27
N ASP A 52 0.10 -7.11 9.38
CA ASP A 52 -0.61 -6.13 10.21
C ASP A 52 -0.77 -4.80 9.47
N HIS A 53 -1.57 -3.88 10.04
CA HIS A 53 -1.76 -2.53 9.55
C HIS A 53 -0.42 -1.84 9.20
N LYS A 54 0.58 -1.90 10.08
CA LYS A 54 1.90 -1.30 9.82
C LYS A 54 2.62 -1.92 8.61
N GLY A 55 2.56 -3.25 8.47
CA GLY A 55 3.19 -3.95 7.34
C GLY A 55 2.54 -3.54 6.02
N THR A 56 1.22 -3.44 6.01
CA THR A 56 0.42 -2.99 4.86
C THR A 56 0.79 -1.56 4.44
N GLN A 57 0.97 -0.64 5.39
CA GLN A 57 1.46 0.73 5.12
C GLN A 57 2.85 0.73 4.48
N LEU A 58 3.79 -0.09 4.99
CA LEU A 58 5.15 -0.21 4.43
C LEU A 58 5.13 -0.74 2.99
N VAL A 59 4.29 -1.72 2.68
CA VAL A 59 4.13 -2.24 1.31
C VAL A 59 3.63 -1.12 0.38
N MET A 60 2.62 -0.35 0.79
CA MET A 60 2.12 0.78 -0.02
C MET A 60 3.16 1.91 -0.17
N ALA A 61 3.95 2.20 0.87
CA ALA A 61 5.04 3.18 0.82
C ALA A 61 6.15 2.76 -0.16
N LYS A 62 6.47 1.45 -0.21
CA LYS A 62 7.40 0.89 -1.21
C LYS A 62 6.85 1.02 -2.63
N LEU A 63 5.56 0.75 -2.84
CA LEU A 63 4.92 0.85 -4.16
C LEU A 63 4.88 2.27 -4.73
N THR A 64 4.76 3.27 -3.85
CA THR A 64 4.72 4.70 -4.21
C THR A 64 6.12 5.30 -4.36
N GLY A 65 7.18 4.57 -4.00
CA GLY A 65 8.56 5.01 -4.15
C GLY A 65 9.06 5.95 -3.04
N ASN A 66 8.24 6.21 -2.02
CA ASN A 66 8.60 7.08 -0.89
C ASN A 66 9.55 6.43 0.12
N PHE A 67 9.75 5.11 0.06
CA PHE A 67 10.64 4.38 0.97
C PHE A 67 11.82 3.77 0.23
N LYS A 68 12.58 4.61 -0.50
CA LYS A 68 13.88 4.25 -1.08
C LYS A 68 14.97 4.26 0.01
N HIS A 69 14.95 3.28 0.90
CA HIS A 69 16.16 2.87 1.60
C HIS A 69 16.10 1.37 1.91
N GLY A 70 16.87 0.60 1.15
CA GLY A 70 17.40 -0.73 1.51
C GLY A 70 16.42 -1.83 1.88
N ASN A 71 16.05 -2.67 0.91
CA ASN A 71 16.28 -4.12 1.01
C ASN A 71 16.08 -4.72 -0.39
N GLU A 72 17.17 -4.70 -1.17
CA GLU A 72 17.35 -5.57 -2.34
C GLU A 72 17.15 -7.02 -1.89
N LYS A 73 15.98 -7.57 -2.19
CA LYS A 73 15.81 -9.01 -2.41
C LYS A 73 15.01 -9.15 -3.68
N ASP A 74 15.74 -8.98 -4.78
CA ASP A 74 15.53 -9.73 -6.00
C ASP A 74 15.59 -11.21 -5.60
N ASP A 75 14.45 -11.78 -5.22
CA ASP A 75 14.29 -13.23 -5.22
C ASP A 75 14.07 -13.63 -6.69
N LYS A 76 15.16 -13.60 -7.45
CA LYS A 76 15.26 -14.41 -8.65
C LYS A 76 15.59 -15.83 -8.22
N SER A 77 14.56 -16.58 -7.85
CA SER A 77 14.55 -18.00 -8.11
C SER A 77 14.46 -18.20 -9.63
N SER A 78 15.59 -18.53 -10.26
CA SER A 78 15.67 -19.27 -11.53
C SER A 78 17.13 -19.65 -11.83
N HIS A 79 17.58 -20.79 -11.32
CA HIS A 79 17.86 -22.00 -12.11
C HIS A 79 18.46 -23.09 -11.20
#